data_AF-A0A1I1UCK2-F1
#
_entry.id   AF-A0A1I1UCK2-F1
#
_cell.length_a   1.000
_cell.length_b   1.000
_cell.length_c   1.000
_cell.angle_alpha   90.00
_cell.angle_beta   90.00
_cell.angle_gamma   90.00
#
_symmetry.space_group_name_H-M   'P 1'
#
loop_
_entity.id
_entity.type
_entity.pdbx_description
1 polymer ?
#
loop_
_entity_poly.entity_id
_entity_poly.type
_entity_poly.pdbx_seq_one_letter_code
_entity_poly.pdbx_strand_id
1 'polypeptide(L)'
;MHRRTFVTTSLGALGAGALSPLTASAQDRAPSLLDMARDMAGKPYEAPQGELSAPFADLDYDAYRAIRPLPGQAAFLPLGDRYAVDLLPPGLYFPDPIKIEFVRRGGVVETLPFSPDLFSYDPAYFDSIPEESPGAGFTGLRLRTNLNKPDVQDEFFVMQGGTYFRAIGRDMTYGLSTRAIALGTGEAEPEEFPRFTIVRLHTPAEDGIVRFEALIDSASLTGYMDLYANAGDQTRTRVQVTVFPRKTIPNAGFAALTSMYLKGPMRAAVSDDFRPRVHDTDVLMIENGAGEALWRPISNPAAIQTSAFSDEMPKAFGLYQTDRDFDDFEDAEAFYHKRPSARIEPRGDWGPGEVQLVELPTDTEFMDNIVSYWRPAEPLEPGRSYTYDYDVVWTVAPPPQDFPVRIGQSRSGRKHDEPGTRIFVIDLRGDPRGLMPELIANAGETTEVVIHPLPDGQQHRVTFNLKPGDADAVELRLALRDREGNLAAPIWLHRWTRARDGQV
;
A
#
# COMPACT_ATOMS: atom_id res chain seq x y z
N MET A 1 -5.27 -61.72 24.08
CA MET A 1 -5.90 -62.04 25.37
C MET A 1 -6.67 -60.82 25.85
N HIS A 2 -7.98 -60.97 26.06
CA HIS A 2 -8.90 -59.96 26.59
C HIS A 2 -8.75 -59.77 28.11
N ARG A 3 -9.05 -58.55 28.60
CA ARG A 3 -9.85 -58.16 29.79
C ARG A 3 -9.63 -56.65 30.02
N ARG A 4 -10.57 -55.71 29.86
CA ARG A 4 -11.87 -55.43 30.53
C ARG A 4 -11.82 -55.40 32.07
N THR A 5 -11.79 -54.18 32.63
CA THR A 5 -12.47 -53.70 33.86
C THR A 5 -12.26 -52.18 33.95
N PHE A 6 -13.27 -51.36 33.68
CA PHE A 6 -14.34 -50.84 34.57
C PHE A 6 -13.97 -49.55 35.32
N VAL A 7 -14.80 -48.56 35.02
CA VAL A 7 -14.94 -47.19 35.54
C VAL A 7 -14.98 -47.14 37.07
N THR A 8 -14.26 -46.19 37.65
CA THR A 8 -14.64 -45.50 38.88
C THR A 8 -14.59 -44.00 38.65
N THR A 9 -15.77 -43.40 38.70
CA THR A 9 -16.07 -41.99 38.62
C THR A 9 -15.62 -41.30 39.92
N SER A 10 -14.75 -40.31 39.81
CA SER A 10 -14.51 -39.34 40.89
C SER A 10 -14.81 -37.95 40.33
N LEU A 11 -15.90 -37.35 40.82
CA LEU A 11 -16.22 -35.94 40.66
C LEU A 11 -15.08 -35.12 41.26
N GLY A 12 -14.20 -34.58 40.41
CA GLY A 12 -13.32 -33.47 40.74
C GLY A 12 -14.03 -32.18 40.36
N ALA A 13 -14.28 -31.32 41.35
CA ALA A 13 -14.92 -30.03 41.17
C ALA A 13 -14.13 -29.19 40.14
N LEU A 14 -14.80 -28.79 39.06
CA LEU A 14 -14.36 -27.71 38.17
C LEU A 14 -14.33 -26.43 39.01
N GLY A 15 -13.13 -26.01 39.41
CA GLY A 15 -12.91 -24.63 39.84
C GLY A 15 -13.19 -23.74 38.65
N ALA A 16 -14.34 -23.08 38.65
CA ALA A 16 -14.59 -21.94 37.78
C ALA A 16 -13.58 -20.86 38.18
N GLY A 17 -12.48 -20.76 37.41
CA GLY A 17 -11.66 -19.55 37.42
C GLY A 17 -12.58 -18.41 37.03
N ALA A 18 -12.84 -17.51 37.97
CA ALA A 18 -13.55 -16.28 37.69
C ALA A 18 -12.68 -15.48 36.71
N LEU A 19 -13.05 -15.51 35.42
CA LEU A 19 -12.62 -14.51 34.46
C LEU A 19 -13.13 -13.17 34.99
N SER A 20 -12.25 -12.39 35.61
CA SER A 20 -12.53 -11.00 35.92
C SER A 20 -12.90 -10.32 34.60
N PRO A 21 -14.10 -9.74 34.46
CA PRO A 21 -14.45 -9.03 33.24
C PRO A 21 -13.44 -7.90 33.04
N LEU A 22 -12.79 -7.86 31.88
CA LEU A 22 -11.96 -6.74 31.46
C LEU A 22 -12.84 -5.47 31.52
N THR A 23 -12.66 -4.66 32.56
CA THR A 23 -13.41 -3.42 32.73
C THR A 23 -12.89 -2.41 31.72
N ALA A 24 -13.62 -2.26 30.61
CA ALA A 24 -13.40 -1.16 29.68
C ALA A 24 -13.56 0.17 30.43
N SER A 25 -12.57 1.06 30.32
CA SER A 25 -12.72 2.42 30.83
C SER A 25 -13.61 3.21 29.88
N ALA A 26 -14.72 3.76 30.38
CA ALA A 26 -15.68 4.55 29.62
C ALA A 26 -15.53 6.06 29.91
N GLN A 27 -15.54 6.89 28.88
CA GLN A 27 -15.63 8.36 29.00
C GLN A 27 -16.81 8.90 28.18
N ASP A 28 -17.57 9.84 28.76
CA ASP A 28 -18.77 10.42 28.13
C ASP A 28 -18.47 11.27 26.89
N ARG A 29 -17.26 11.85 26.80
CA ARG A 29 -16.79 12.59 25.62
C ARG A 29 -15.26 12.62 25.55
N ALA A 30 -14.69 12.05 24.50
CA ALA A 30 -13.26 12.12 24.27
C ALA A 30 -12.85 13.45 23.60
N PRO A 31 -11.61 13.94 23.81
CA PRO A 31 -11.11 15.12 23.12
C PRO A 31 -11.05 14.93 21.59
N SER A 32 -11.13 16.05 20.89
CA SER A 32 -10.95 16.13 19.44
C SER A 32 -9.50 15.78 19.08
N LEU A 33 -9.29 14.72 18.29
CA LEU A 33 -7.94 14.34 17.84
C LEU A 33 -7.33 15.41 16.91
N LEU A 34 -8.17 16.14 16.17
CA LEU A 34 -7.72 17.27 15.35
C LEU A 34 -7.16 18.41 16.20
N ASP A 35 -7.84 18.77 17.29
CA ASP A 35 -7.35 19.82 18.20
C ASP A 35 -6.10 19.35 18.95
N MET A 36 -6.05 18.08 19.35
CA MET A 36 -4.83 17.49 19.91
C MET A 36 -3.65 17.57 18.94
N ALA A 37 -3.84 17.21 17.67
CA ALA A 37 -2.79 17.32 16.65
C ALA A 37 -2.28 18.76 16.53
N ARG A 38 -3.18 19.74 16.45
CA ARG A 38 -2.83 21.17 16.38
C ARG A 38 -2.03 21.62 17.60
N ASP A 39 -2.47 21.28 18.80
CA ASP A 39 -1.83 21.68 20.05
C ASP A 39 -0.46 21.01 20.22
N MET A 40 -0.32 19.77 19.76
CA MET A 40 0.94 19.03 19.83
C MET A 40 2.01 19.65 18.92
N ALA A 41 1.65 20.24 17.78
CA ALA A 41 2.61 20.83 16.84
C ALA A 41 3.46 21.94 17.47
N GLY A 42 2.95 22.63 18.50
CA GLY A 42 3.67 23.68 19.24
C GLY A 42 4.61 23.17 20.33
N LYS A 43 4.77 21.85 20.49
CA LYS A 43 5.62 21.22 21.51
C LYS A 43 6.83 20.51 20.87
N PRO A 44 7.87 20.14 21.62
CA PRO A 44 8.87 19.19 21.15
C PRO A 44 8.25 17.81 20.89
N TYR A 45 8.79 17.07 19.93
CA TYR A 45 8.43 15.67 19.72
C TYR A 45 9.03 14.79 20.83
N GLU A 46 8.23 13.87 21.35
CA GLU A 46 8.66 12.86 22.32
C GLU A 46 8.63 11.48 21.63
N ALA A 47 9.82 10.95 21.34
CA ALA A 47 9.94 9.61 20.79
C ALA A 47 9.36 8.57 21.77
N PRO A 48 8.71 7.51 21.27
CA PRO A 48 8.31 6.40 22.12
C PRO A 48 9.52 5.88 22.90
N GLN A 49 9.34 5.71 24.20
CA GLN A 49 10.36 5.19 25.10
C GLN A 49 9.96 3.77 25.49
N GLY A 50 10.85 2.81 25.27
CA GLY A 50 10.68 1.43 25.72
C GLY A 50 11.20 0.43 24.71
N GLU A 51 11.94 -0.56 25.20
CA GLU A 51 12.16 -1.81 24.48
C GLU A 51 11.01 -2.75 24.84
N LEU A 52 10.58 -3.57 23.88
CA LEU A 52 9.62 -4.62 24.17
C LEU A 52 10.23 -5.59 25.18
N SER A 53 9.40 -6.05 26.12
CA SER A 53 9.74 -7.15 27.03
C SER A 53 9.24 -8.47 26.47
N ALA A 54 9.72 -9.59 27.03
CA ALA A 54 9.15 -10.91 26.75
C ALA A 54 7.62 -10.90 27.02
N PRO A 55 6.81 -11.60 26.20
CA PRO A 55 7.22 -12.49 25.12
C PRO A 55 7.39 -11.79 23.76
N PHE A 56 7.33 -10.45 23.69
CA PHE A 56 7.30 -9.70 22.42
C PHE A 56 8.67 -9.17 21.97
N ALA A 57 9.69 -9.26 22.83
CA ALA A 57 11.06 -8.90 22.54
C ALA A 57 11.74 -9.92 21.61
N ASP A 58 12.72 -9.44 20.81
CA ASP A 58 13.66 -10.27 20.04
C ASP A 58 13.03 -11.37 19.17
N LEU A 59 11.82 -11.12 18.67
CA LEU A 59 11.10 -12.05 17.81
C LEU A 59 11.69 -12.07 16.41
N ASP A 60 11.90 -13.26 15.88
CA ASP A 60 12.02 -13.47 14.44
C ASP A 60 10.62 -13.51 13.77
N TYR A 61 10.61 -13.66 12.45
CA TYR A 61 9.38 -13.66 11.66
C TYR A 61 8.42 -14.80 12.03
N ASP A 62 8.95 -16.00 12.24
CA ASP A 62 8.13 -17.19 12.52
C ASP A 62 7.55 -17.14 13.94
N ALA A 63 8.36 -16.70 14.92
CA ALA A 63 7.90 -16.48 16.28
C ALA A 63 6.83 -15.37 16.36
N TYR A 64 6.98 -14.27 15.61
CA TYR A 64 5.93 -13.25 15.54
C TYR A 64 4.62 -13.79 14.94
N ARG A 65 4.69 -14.59 13.86
CA ARG A 65 3.51 -15.24 13.25
C ARG A 65 2.85 -16.29 14.14
N ALA A 66 3.59 -16.82 15.10
CA ALA A 66 3.09 -17.75 16.11
C ALA A 66 2.26 -17.08 17.22
N ILE A 67 2.21 -15.75 17.27
CA ILE A 67 1.35 -14.99 18.19
C ILE A 67 0.01 -14.68 17.51
N ARG A 68 -1.10 -15.17 18.08
CA ARG A 68 -2.45 -15.02 17.47
C ARG A 68 -3.45 -14.47 18.47
N PRO A 69 -4.16 -13.36 18.17
CA PRO A 69 -5.19 -12.83 19.06
C PRO A 69 -6.31 -13.84 19.31
N LEU A 70 -6.77 -13.95 20.54
CA LEU A 70 -7.80 -14.91 20.95
C LEU A 70 -9.22 -14.40 20.61
N PRO A 71 -10.07 -15.21 19.95
CA PRO A 71 -11.46 -14.84 19.66
C PRO A 71 -12.26 -14.44 20.92
N GLY A 72 -13.02 -13.35 20.82
CA GLY A 72 -13.81 -12.78 21.92
C GLY A 72 -13.02 -11.98 22.94
N GLN A 73 -11.69 -11.95 22.85
CA GLN A 73 -10.80 -11.21 23.76
C GLN A 73 -10.02 -10.12 23.02
N ALA A 74 -9.33 -10.49 21.95
CA ALA A 74 -8.63 -9.57 21.06
C ALA A 74 -8.86 -9.85 19.57
N ALA A 75 -9.41 -11.01 19.19
CA ALA A 75 -9.92 -11.28 17.84
C ALA A 75 -11.45 -11.37 17.82
N PHE A 76 -12.04 -11.17 16.65
CA PHE A 76 -13.46 -11.27 16.38
C PHE A 76 -14.31 -10.42 17.35
N LEU A 77 -13.79 -9.27 17.78
CA LEU A 77 -14.51 -8.36 18.66
C LEU A 77 -15.64 -7.69 17.88
N PRO A 78 -16.90 -7.75 18.34
CA PRO A 78 -18.02 -7.18 17.60
C PRO A 78 -17.90 -5.67 17.41
N LEU A 79 -18.10 -5.22 16.17
CA LEU A 79 -18.19 -3.82 15.78
C LEU A 79 -19.49 -3.58 14.99
N GLY A 80 -20.56 -3.33 15.74
CA GLY A 80 -21.91 -3.33 15.18
C GLY A 80 -22.30 -4.73 14.69
N ASP A 81 -23.20 -4.79 13.71
CA ASP A 81 -23.84 -6.04 13.31
C ASP A 81 -23.14 -6.77 12.15
N ARG A 82 -22.26 -6.07 11.41
CA ARG A 82 -21.61 -6.58 10.19
C ARG A 82 -20.11 -6.84 10.34
N TYR A 83 -19.46 -6.15 11.27
CA TYR A 83 -18.01 -6.11 11.33
C TYR A 83 -17.48 -6.73 12.61
N ALA A 84 -16.28 -7.24 12.51
CA ALA A 84 -15.47 -7.65 13.66
C ALA A 84 -14.08 -7.03 13.58
N VAL A 85 -13.42 -6.93 14.73
CA VAL A 85 -12.11 -6.31 14.89
C VAL A 85 -11.17 -7.31 15.52
N ASP A 86 -9.94 -7.39 14.99
CA ASP A 86 -8.83 -8.03 15.68
C ASP A 86 -7.82 -6.95 16.08
N LEU A 87 -7.37 -6.98 17.33
CA LEU A 87 -6.32 -6.12 17.87
C LEU A 87 -4.98 -6.83 17.74
N LEU A 88 -3.98 -6.13 17.22
CA LEU A 88 -2.73 -6.74 16.77
C LEU A 88 -1.63 -6.63 17.85
N PRO A 89 -0.85 -7.71 18.07
CA PRO A 89 0.19 -7.73 19.08
C PRO A 89 1.39 -6.85 18.68
N PRO A 90 2.23 -6.44 19.64
CA PRO A 90 3.54 -5.89 19.36
C PRO A 90 4.54 -6.98 18.98
N GLY A 91 5.68 -6.57 18.43
CA GLY A 91 6.79 -7.47 18.10
C GLY A 91 7.35 -7.23 16.70
N LEU A 92 8.57 -7.75 16.46
CA LEU A 92 9.28 -7.66 15.19
C LEU A 92 9.34 -6.21 14.67
N TYR A 93 8.60 -5.89 13.61
CA TYR A 93 8.57 -4.56 12.98
C TYR A 93 7.67 -3.56 13.71
N PHE A 94 6.95 -4.00 14.76
CA PHE A 94 5.95 -3.22 15.47
C PHE A 94 6.30 -3.10 16.96
N PRO A 95 7.35 -2.34 17.32
CA PRO A 95 7.73 -2.14 18.73
C PRO A 95 6.82 -1.14 19.44
N ASP A 96 6.19 -0.25 18.69
CA ASP A 96 5.54 0.94 19.23
C ASP A 96 4.03 0.73 19.45
N PRO A 97 3.54 0.81 20.70
CA PRO A 97 2.12 0.69 20.98
C PRO A 97 1.34 1.94 20.56
N ILE A 98 0.09 1.72 20.16
CA ILE A 98 -0.91 2.74 19.88
C ILE A 98 -2.08 2.58 20.84
N LYS A 99 -2.76 3.68 21.15
CA LYS A 99 -4.02 3.65 21.88
C LYS A 99 -5.16 3.36 20.92
N ILE A 100 -5.94 2.31 21.19
CA ILE A 100 -7.14 1.98 20.40
C ILE A 100 -8.38 2.32 21.21
N GLU A 101 -9.22 3.20 20.66
CA GLU A 101 -10.45 3.69 21.25
C GLU A 101 -11.66 3.21 20.44
N PHE A 102 -12.66 2.62 21.10
CA PHE A 102 -13.92 2.22 20.47
C PHE A 102 -15.02 3.23 20.83
N VAL A 103 -15.60 3.88 19.83
CA VAL A 103 -16.75 4.76 20.03
C VAL A 103 -18.03 3.97 19.84
N ARG A 104 -18.78 3.77 20.93
CA ARG A 104 -20.07 3.07 20.93
C ARG A 104 -21.19 3.99 20.44
N ARG A 105 -22.33 3.38 20.06
CA ARG A 105 -23.57 4.13 19.80
C ARG A 105 -23.90 4.97 21.04
N GLY A 106 -24.09 6.28 20.85
CA GLY A 106 -24.28 7.24 21.96
C GLY A 106 -23.02 8.02 22.37
N GLY A 107 -21.86 7.73 21.79
CA GLY A 107 -20.64 8.54 21.94
C GLY A 107 -19.70 8.12 23.07
N VAL A 108 -20.05 7.07 23.82
CA VAL A 108 -19.17 6.51 24.86
C VAL A 108 -17.91 5.96 24.23
N VAL A 109 -16.76 6.36 24.76
CA VAL A 109 -15.45 5.88 24.31
C VAL A 109 -14.91 4.83 25.27
N GLU A 110 -14.66 3.63 24.75
CA GLU A 110 -14.10 2.48 25.45
C GLU A 110 -12.67 2.20 25.01
N THR A 111 -11.85 1.70 25.92
CA THR A 111 -10.50 1.20 25.63
C THR A 111 -10.36 -0.19 26.21
N LEU A 112 -9.68 -1.08 25.48
CA LEU A 112 -9.31 -2.40 26.00
C LEU A 112 -7.88 -2.32 26.55
N PRO A 113 -7.64 -2.68 27.82
CA PRO A 113 -6.28 -2.77 28.33
C PRO A 113 -5.55 -3.92 27.63
N PHE A 114 -4.27 -3.72 27.36
CA PHE A 114 -3.42 -4.75 26.79
C PHE A 114 -3.02 -5.78 27.86
N SER A 115 -2.95 -7.05 27.48
CA SER A 115 -2.35 -8.13 28.29
C SER A 115 -1.81 -9.23 27.37
N PRO A 116 -0.70 -9.91 27.72
CA PRO A 116 -0.24 -11.11 27.02
C PRO A 116 -1.32 -12.20 26.92
N ASP A 117 -2.20 -12.33 27.92
CA ASP A 117 -3.27 -13.36 27.94
C ASP A 117 -4.35 -13.18 26.86
N LEU A 118 -4.34 -12.06 26.13
CA LEU A 118 -5.23 -11.82 25.00
C LEU A 118 -4.81 -12.57 23.73
N PHE A 119 -3.65 -13.22 23.76
CA PHE A 119 -3.06 -13.92 22.63
C PHE A 119 -2.78 -15.39 22.95
N SER A 120 -2.81 -16.20 21.91
CA SER A 120 -2.26 -17.56 21.91
C SER A 120 -0.86 -17.53 21.32
N TYR A 121 -0.02 -18.43 21.82
CA TYR A 121 1.38 -18.55 21.46
C TYR A 121 1.64 -20.00 21.07
N ASP A 122 2.29 -20.23 19.94
CA ASP A 122 2.67 -21.59 19.54
C ASP A 122 3.81 -22.10 20.45
N PRO A 123 3.63 -23.23 21.14
CA PRO A 123 4.65 -23.80 22.03
C PRO A 123 5.97 -24.15 21.34
N ALA A 124 6.01 -24.21 20.00
CA ALA A 124 7.26 -24.39 19.25
C ALA A 124 8.23 -23.20 19.39
N TYR A 125 7.73 -22.01 19.72
CA TYR A 125 8.50 -20.77 19.81
C TYR A 125 8.48 -20.14 21.21
N PHE A 126 7.53 -20.53 22.07
CA PHE A 126 7.32 -19.90 23.37
C PHE A 126 7.23 -20.93 24.50
N ASP A 127 8.23 -20.93 25.40
CA ASP A 127 8.29 -21.84 26.55
C ASP A 127 7.38 -21.40 27.71
N SER A 128 7.26 -20.09 27.92
CA SER A 128 6.46 -19.51 28.99
C SER A 128 6.03 -18.09 28.65
N ILE A 129 4.82 -17.70 29.07
CA ILE A 129 4.25 -16.38 28.84
C ILE A 129 4.16 -15.65 30.20
N PRO A 130 4.87 -14.51 30.37
CA PRO A 130 4.71 -13.65 31.53
C PRO A 130 3.27 -13.10 31.66
N GLU A 131 2.81 -12.88 32.89
CA GLU A 131 1.51 -12.26 33.18
C GLU A 131 1.46 -10.78 32.71
N GLU A 132 2.60 -10.09 32.78
CA GLU A 132 2.75 -8.72 32.33
C GLU A 132 3.92 -8.59 31.37
N SER A 133 3.82 -7.66 30.43
CA SER A 133 4.92 -7.27 29.53
C SER A 133 5.04 -5.75 29.50
N PRO A 134 5.88 -5.15 30.37
CA PRO A 134 6.08 -3.71 30.40
C PRO A 134 6.45 -3.13 29.03
N GLY A 135 5.89 -1.96 28.72
CA GLY A 135 6.09 -1.27 27.43
C GLY A 135 5.29 -1.86 26.26
N ALA A 136 4.75 -3.07 26.38
CA ALA A 136 3.92 -3.66 25.34
C ALA A 136 2.50 -3.08 25.32
N GLY A 137 1.94 -3.00 24.11
CA GLY A 137 0.57 -2.57 23.86
C GLY A 137 0.14 -3.02 22.47
N PHE A 138 -1.12 -2.82 22.12
CA PHE A 138 -1.57 -3.06 20.75
C PHE A 138 -0.83 -2.13 19.79
N THR A 139 -0.48 -2.63 18.61
CA THR A 139 0.27 -1.84 17.61
C THR A 139 -0.54 -1.54 16.36
N GLY A 140 -1.76 -2.06 16.31
CA GLY A 140 -2.66 -1.92 15.19
C GLY A 140 -3.95 -2.69 15.39
N LEU A 141 -4.77 -2.66 14.35
CA LEU A 141 -6.00 -3.44 14.26
C LEU A 141 -6.23 -3.91 12.83
N ARG A 142 -7.05 -4.93 12.67
CA ARG A 142 -7.67 -5.27 11.38
C ARG A 142 -9.18 -5.41 11.50
N LEU A 143 -9.88 -5.10 10.43
CA LEU A 143 -11.32 -5.28 10.30
C LEU A 143 -11.66 -6.50 9.48
N ARG A 144 -12.77 -7.12 9.86
CA ARG A 144 -13.31 -8.32 9.24
C ARG A 144 -14.79 -8.12 8.89
N THR A 145 -15.21 -8.70 7.78
CA THR A 145 -16.61 -8.69 7.31
C THR A 145 -16.89 -9.90 6.43
N ASN A 146 -18.15 -10.25 6.21
CA ASN A 146 -18.53 -11.32 5.30
C ASN A 146 -18.36 -10.88 3.84
N LEU A 147 -17.13 -10.97 3.32
CA LEU A 147 -16.76 -10.41 2.02
C LEU A 147 -16.92 -11.43 0.89
N ASN A 148 -16.42 -12.65 1.11
CA ASN A 148 -16.40 -13.73 0.13
C ASN A 148 -17.53 -14.73 0.37
N LYS A 149 -17.89 -14.98 1.64
CA LYS A 149 -18.96 -15.92 2.03
C LYS A 149 -19.83 -15.38 3.16
N PRO A 150 -21.15 -15.67 3.19
CA PRO A 150 -22.07 -15.14 4.20
C PRO A 150 -21.75 -15.54 5.65
N ASP A 151 -21.07 -16.65 5.86
CA ASP A 151 -20.78 -17.26 7.17
C ASP A 151 -19.31 -17.16 7.58
N VAL A 152 -18.45 -16.63 6.71
CA VAL A 152 -17.03 -16.41 6.98
C VAL A 152 -16.77 -14.92 7.01
N GLN A 153 -16.34 -14.39 8.14
CA GLN A 153 -15.78 -13.05 8.16
C GLN A 153 -14.36 -13.13 7.62
N ASP A 154 -14.09 -12.46 6.51
CA ASP A 154 -12.79 -12.29 5.90
C ASP A 154 -12.16 -10.99 6.42
N GLU A 155 -10.85 -10.96 6.55
CA GLU A 155 -10.13 -9.70 6.73
C GLU A 155 -10.25 -8.86 5.47
N PHE A 156 -10.48 -7.55 5.61
CA PHE A 156 -10.55 -6.64 4.44
C PHE A 156 -9.80 -5.32 4.62
N PHE A 157 -9.43 -4.96 5.85
CA PHE A 157 -8.72 -3.72 6.17
C PHE A 157 -7.77 -3.96 7.34
N VAL A 158 -6.57 -3.40 7.27
CA VAL A 158 -5.58 -3.47 8.36
C VAL A 158 -4.83 -2.14 8.49
N MET A 159 -4.58 -1.72 9.73
CA MET A 159 -3.80 -0.54 10.09
C MET A 159 -2.79 -0.94 11.16
N GLN A 160 -1.50 -0.95 10.81
CA GLN A 160 -0.40 -1.34 11.70
C GLN A 160 0.93 -0.81 11.16
N GLY A 161 1.74 -0.21 12.04
CA GLY A 161 3.06 0.35 11.69
C GLY A 161 2.99 1.70 10.98
N GLY A 162 3.75 2.69 11.48
CA GLY A 162 3.76 4.05 10.92
C GLY A 162 2.35 4.63 10.74
N THR A 163 2.10 5.26 9.60
CA THR A 163 0.75 5.68 9.17
C THR A 163 0.17 4.76 8.09
N TYR A 164 0.60 3.49 8.06
CA TYR A 164 0.20 2.56 7.02
C TYR A 164 -1.20 2.00 7.25
N PHE A 165 -1.90 1.78 6.15
CA PHE A 165 -3.04 0.87 6.12
C PHE A 165 -3.14 0.17 4.76
N ARG A 166 -3.84 -0.96 4.74
CA ARG A 166 -4.12 -1.75 3.54
C ARG A 166 -5.60 -2.09 3.52
N ALA A 167 -6.18 -2.21 2.32
CA ALA A 167 -7.50 -2.78 2.17
C ALA A 167 -7.60 -3.69 0.95
N ILE A 168 -8.57 -4.59 0.96
CA ILE A 168 -8.87 -5.51 -0.12
C ILE A 168 -10.38 -5.58 -0.36
N GLY A 169 -10.77 -5.82 -1.61
CA GLY A 169 -12.14 -6.16 -2.00
C GLY A 169 -12.34 -7.67 -2.10
N ARG A 170 -13.51 -8.08 -2.60
CA ARG A 170 -13.84 -9.51 -2.79
C ARG A 170 -12.80 -10.24 -3.64
N ASP A 171 -12.46 -11.46 -3.23
CA ASP A 171 -11.54 -12.38 -3.91
C ASP A 171 -10.10 -11.84 -4.11
N MET A 172 -9.73 -10.80 -3.38
CA MET A 172 -8.38 -10.22 -3.40
C MET A 172 -7.51 -10.77 -2.26
N THR A 173 -6.19 -10.59 -2.39
CA THR A 173 -5.21 -10.83 -1.31
C THR A 173 -4.39 -9.56 -1.08
N TYR A 174 -3.77 -9.41 0.10
CA TYR A 174 -2.97 -8.22 0.37
C TYR A 174 -1.75 -8.11 -0.55
N GLY A 175 -1.49 -6.89 -1.01
CA GLY A 175 -0.28 -6.50 -1.72
C GLY A 175 0.16 -5.12 -1.27
N LEU A 176 0.03 -4.14 -2.16
CA LEU A 176 0.37 -2.74 -1.89
C LEU A 176 -0.34 -2.16 -0.65
N SER A 177 0.29 -1.15 -0.07
CA SER A 177 -0.20 -0.36 1.05
C SER A 177 -0.45 1.09 0.65
N THR A 178 -1.12 1.81 1.53
CA THR A 178 -1.10 3.27 1.53
C THR A 178 -0.58 3.79 2.87
N ARG A 179 -0.11 5.03 2.89
CA ARG A 179 0.27 5.77 4.10
C ARG A 179 -0.37 7.14 4.06
N ALA A 180 -0.73 7.67 5.23
CA ALA A 180 -1.32 9.00 5.31
C ALA A 180 -0.36 10.10 4.82
N ILE A 181 0.94 9.95 5.12
CA ILE A 181 1.99 10.90 4.71
C ILE A 181 3.35 10.20 4.57
N ALA A 182 4.16 10.66 3.62
CA ALA A 182 5.53 10.24 3.39
C ALA A 182 6.48 11.45 3.49
N LEU A 183 7.61 11.32 4.18
CA LEU A 183 8.54 12.42 4.45
C LEU A 183 9.97 12.04 4.06
N GLY A 184 10.51 12.67 3.01
CA GLY A 184 11.89 12.42 2.58
C GLY A 184 12.12 11.08 1.88
N THR A 185 11.09 10.46 1.31
CA THR A 185 11.22 9.16 0.63
C THR A 185 12.18 9.24 -0.56
N GLY A 186 13.20 8.39 -0.57
CA GLY A 186 14.18 8.31 -1.66
C GLY A 186 15.20 9.45 -1.69
N GLU A 187 15.25 10.28 -0.64
CA GLU A 187 16.27 11.33 -0.50
C GLU A 187 17.59 10.81 0.05
N ALA A 188 18.60 11.69 0.09
CA ALA A 188 19.90 11.36 0.67
C ALA A 188 19.84 11.22 2.20
N GLU A 189 18.96 11.99 2.86
CA GLU A 189 18.69 11.85 4.28
C GLU A 189 17.72 10.69 4.54
N PRO A 190 17.80 10.01 5.69
CA PRO A 190 16.86 8.94 6.03
C PRO A 190 15.40 9.41 6.01
N GLU A 191 14.53 8.59 5.42
CA GLU A 191 13.08 8.81 5.46
C GLU A 191 12.59 8.89 6.90
N GLU A 192 11.74 9.87 7.19
CA GLU A 192 11.03 9.95 8.46
C GLU A 192 9.68 9.25 8.32
N PHE A 193 9.34 8.39 9.28
CA PHE A 193 8.08 7.65 9.29
C PHE A 193 7.16 8.17 10.39
N PRO A 194 6.23 9.09 10.09
CA PRO A 194 5.16 9.43 11.02
C PRO A 194 4.35 8.20 11.41
N ARG A 195 3.82 8.22 12.63
CA ARG A 195 3.09 7.08 13.20
C ARG A 195 1.74 7.46 13.75
N PHE A 196 0.79 6.55 13.66
CA PHE A 196 -0.42 6.63 14.47
C PHE A 196 -0.08 6.46 15.95
N THR A 197 -0.68 7.27 16.82
CA THR A 197 -0.51 7.16 18.29
C THR A 197 -1.84 6.89 18.99
N ILE A 198 -2.95 7.37 18.42
CA ILE A 198 -4.32 7.05 18.82
C ILE A 198 -5.11 6.70 17.57
N VAL A 199 -5.83 5.59 17.59
CA VAL A 199 -6.80 5.20 16.57
C VAL A 199 -8.16 5.02 17.25
N ARG A 200 -9.14 5.77 16.79
CA ARG A 200 -10.51 5.77 17.30
C ARG A 200 -11.45 5.20 16.27
N LEU A 201 -12.03 4.05 16.58
CA LEU A 201 -12.89 3.26 15.72
C LEU A 201 -14.35 3.45 16.12
N HIS A 202 -15.16 3.94 15.19
CA HIS A 202 -16.57 4.22 15.43
C HIS A 202 -17.44 3.01 15.07
N THR A 203 -18.41 2.71 15.94
CA THR A 203 -19.43 1.70 15.65
C THR A 203 -20.20 2.13 14.39
N PRO A 204 -20.22 1.31 13.32
CA PRO A 204 -20.85 1.67 12.04
C PRO A 204 -22.34 1.97 12.19
N ALA A 205 -22.80 2.92 11.38
CA ALA A 205 -24.22 3.19 11.20
C ALA A 205 -24.87 2.13 10.31
N GLU A 206 -26.16 2.30 10.01
CA GLU A 206 -26.92 1.36 9.16
C GLU A 206 -26.40 1.31 7.71
N ASP A 207 -25.69 2.33 7.24
CA ASP A 207 -25.05 2.37 5.91
C ASP A 207 -23.90 1.35 5.76
N GLY A 208 -23.29 0.95 6.88
CA GLY A 208 -22.23 -0.06 6.91
C GLY A 208 -20.85 0.48 6.62
N ILE A 209 -20.68 1.79 6.64
CA ILE A 209 -19.38 2.42 6.47
C ILE A 209 -18.71 2.51 7.83
N VAL A 210 -17.46 2.03 7.91
CA VAL A 210 -16.69 2.08 9.15
C VAL A 210 -15.87 3.36 9.18
N ARG A 211 -16.07 4.20 10.20
CA ARG A 211 -15.32 5.44 10.39
C ARG A 211 -14.18 5.24 11.39
N PHE A 212 -13.02 5.81 11.05
CA PHE A 212 -11.83 5.88 11.88
C PHE A 212 -11.40 7.33 12.02
N GLU A 213 -10.94 7.69 13.21
CA GLU A 213 -10.14 8.90 13.42
C GLU A 213 -8.76 8.46 13.92
N ALA A 214 -7.68 9.08 13.46
CA ALA A 214 -6.35 8.77 13.93
C ALA A 214 -5.52 10.02 14.21
N LEU A 215 -4.75 10.00 15.29
CA LEU A 215 -3.76 11.00 15.63
C LEU A 215 -2.39 10.54 15.11
N ILE A 216 -1.69 11.42 14.40
CA ILE A 216 -0.38 11.20 13.82
C ILE A 216 0.65 12.04 14.58
N ASP A 217 1.80 11.44 14.90
CA ASP A 217 2.91 12.16 15.51
C ASP A 217 4.26 11.72 14.95
N SER A 218 5.21 12.66 14.90
CA SER A 218 6.55 12.49 14.35
C SER A 218 7.46 13.66 14.77
N ALA A 219 8.75 13.54 14.46
CA ALA A 219 9.72 14.61 14.74
C ALA A 219 9.44 15.88 13.92
N SER A 220 8.91 15.74 12.72
CA SER A 220 8.70 16.83 11.76
C SER A 220 7.30 17.42 11.81
N LEU A 221 6.27 16.65 12.16
CA LEU A 221 4.87 17.08 12.14
C LEU A 221 3.99 16.32 13.13
N THR A 222 2.82 16.89 13.38
CA THR A 222 1.65 16.16 13.89
C THR A 222 0.57 16.12 12.82
N GLY A 223 -0.40 15.24 12.97
CA GLY A 223 -1.51 15.19 12.03
C GLY A 223 -2.73 14.51 12.60
N TYR A 224 -3.81 14.61 11.84
CA TYR A 224 -5.10 14.01 12.09
C TYR A 224 -5.60 13.39 10.81
N MET A 225 -6.16 12.19 10.91
CA MET A 225 -6.77 11.48 9.78
C MET A 225 -8.22 11.12 10.12
N ASP A 226 -9.15 11.43 9.23
CA ASP A 226 -10.54 10.96 9.25
C ASP A 226 -10.74 10.02 8.06
N LEU A 227 -11.05 8.75 8.31
CA LEU A 227 -11.11 7.71 7.29
C LEU A 227 -12.45 6.97 7.34
N TYR A 228 -13.02 6.69 6.17
CA TYR A 228 -14.26 5.93 6.02
C TYR A 228 -14.00 4.73 5.11
N ALA A 229 -14.10 3.52 5.64
CA ALA A 229 -13.91 2.28 4.90
C ALA A 229 -15.26 1.65 4.51
N ASN A 230 -15.46 1.41 3.22
CA ASN A 230 -16.62 0.72 2.68
C ASN A 230 -16.17 -0.55 1.93
N ALA A 231 -16.45 -1.71 2.52
CA ALA A 231 -16.08 -3.00 1.96
C ALA A 231 -17.04 -3.43 0.84
N GLY A 232 -16.51 -4.08 -0.21
CA GLY A 232 -17.31 -4.58 -1.32
C GLY A 232 -16.48 -5.34 -2.35
N ASP A 233 -17.04 -5.55 -3.55
CA ASP A 233 -16.30 -6.13 -4.68
C ASP A 233 -15.01 -5.33 -4.96
N GLN A 234 -15.12 -4.01 -4.82
CA GLN A 234 -14.00 -3.12 -4.61
C GLN A 234 -14.19 -2.47 -3.25
N THR A 235 -13.11 -2.34 -2.49
CA THR A 235 -13.15 -1.56 -1.25
C THR A 235 -12.83 -0.11 -1.60
N ARG A 236 -13.60 0.83 -1.05
CA ARG A 236 -13.32 2.26 -1.17
C ARG A 236 -13.05 2.82 0.22
N THR A 237 -11.92 3.50 0.38
CA THR A 237 -11.59 4.22 1.60
C THR A 237 -11.51 5.71 1.31
N ARG A 238 -12.44 6.50 1.87
CA ARG A 238 -12.34 7.96 1.84
C ARG A 238 -11.43 8.42 2.97
N VAL A 239 -10.51 9.32 2.69
CA VAL A 239 -9.49 9.79 3.62
C VAL A 239 -9.42 11.31 3.57
N GLN A 240 -9.50 11.93 4.74
CA GLN A 240 -9.07 13.30 4.94
C GLN A 240 -7.88 13.28 5.89
N VAL A 241 -6.76 13.88 5.49
CA VAL A 241 -5.59 14.06 6.33
C VAL A 241 -5.31 15.55 6.52
N THR A 242 -5.14 15.97 7.76
CA THR A 242 -4.71 17.33 8.13
C THR A 242 -3.41 17.24 8.89
N VAL A 243 -2.38 17.96 8.45
CA VAL A 243 -1.06 17.97 9.09
C VAL A 243 -0.66 19.37 9.55
N PHE A 244 0.13 19.40 10.62
CA PHE A 244 0.67 20.60 11.26
C PHE A 244 2.19 20.41 11.41
N PRO A 245 2.99 21.07 10.56
CA PRO A 245 4.45 20.96 10.64
C PRO A 245 5.00 21.57 11.93
N ARG A 246 5.95 20.88 12.57
CA ARG A 246 6.78 21.38 13.69
C ARG A 246 7.99 22.17 13.17
N LYS A 247 8.51 21.78 12.00
CA LYS A 247 9.61 22.44 11.27
C LYS A 247 9.25 22.51 9.79
N THR A 248 10.01 23.27 9.00
CA THR A 248 9.85 23.30 7.54
C THR A 248 10.13 21.91 6.95
N ILE A 249 9.24 21.46 6.07
CA ILE A 249 9.32 20.16 5.39
C ILE A 249 9.37 20.42 3.89
N PRO A 250 10.56 20.31 3.26
CA PRO A 250 10.72 20.57 1.83
C PRO A 250 9.92 19.61 0.95
N ASN A 251 9.82 18.35 1.38
CA ASN A 251 9.29 17.25 0.59
C ASN A 251 8.35 16.40 1.43
N ALA A 252 7.05 16.67 1.29
CA ALA A 252 5.98 15.89 1.90
C ALA A 252 5.12 15.25 0.80
N GLY A 253 4.87 13.95 0.93
CA GLY A 253 4.02 13.17 0.05
C GLY A 253 2.67 12.88 0.70
N PHE A 254 1.58 13.27 0.07
CA PHE A 254 0.21 12.96 0.47
C PHE A 254 -0.38 11.84 -0.38
N ALA A 255 -1.35 11.12 0.19
CA ALA A 255 -2.00 9.98 -0.47
C ALA A 255 -0.99 8.96 -1.01
N ALA A 256 0.02 8.64 -0.19
CA ALA A 256 1.12 7.80 -0.59
C ALA A 256 0.66 6.35 -0.78
N LEU A 257 1.08 5.75 -1.88
CA LEU A 257 0.99 4.33 -2.18
C LEU A 257 2.38 3.72 -2.08
N THR A 258 2.49 2.55 -1.46
CA THR A 258 3.72 1.78 -1.32
C THR A 258 3.48 0.37 -1.85
N SER A 259 4.35 -0.10 -2.73
CA SER A 259 4.21 -1.38 -3.42
C SER A 259 5.58 -2.03 -3.64
N MET A 260 5.59 -3.19 -4.28
CA MET A 260 6.78 -3.96 -4.58
C MET A 260 6.82 -4.35 -6.07
N TYR A 261 7.99 -4.20 -6.69
CA TYR A 261 8.31 -4.71 -8.01
C TYR A 261 9.73 -5.29 -8.02
N LEU A 262 9.83 -6.62 -8.07
CA LEU A 262 11.11 -7.32 -8.17
C LEU A 262 11.45 -7.63 -9.62
N LYS A 263 10.51 -8.27 -10.34
CA LYS A 263 10.74 -8.89 -11.66
C LYS A 263 9.52 -8.75 -12.56
N GLY A 264 9.74 -8.36 -13.82
CA GLY A 264 8.71 -8.36 -14.86
C GLY A 264 9.25 -7.99 -16.25
N PRO A 265 8.38 -7.78 -17.25
CA PRO A 265 8.75 -7.77 -18.67
C PRO A 265 9.51 -6.52 -19.14
N MET A 266 9.44 -5.41 -18.40
CA MET A 266 10.20 -4.20 -18.73
C MET A 266 11.69 -4.33 -18.41
N ARG A 267 12.03 -5.28 -17.56
CA ARG A 267 13.41 -5.63 -17.28
C ARG A 267 13.41 -7.04 -16.69
N ALA A 268 13.26 -8.03 -17.57
CA ALA A 268 13.41 -9.42 -17.19
C ALA A 268 14.89 -9.63 -16.82
N ALA A 269 15.26 -9.27 -15.59
CA ALA A 269 16.54 -9.66 -15.04
C ALA A 269 16.63 -11.18 -15.15
N VAL A 270 17.85 -11.66 -15.45
CA VAL A 270 18.18 -13.08 -15.44
C VAL A 270 18.24 -13.52 -13.98
N SER A 271 17.07 -13.57 -13.32
CA SER A 271 16.92 -14.18 -12.01
C SER A 271 16.74 -15.68 -12.22
N ASP A 272 17.46 -16.50 -11.46
CA ASP A 272 17.19 -17.94 -11.32
C ASP A 272 15.91 -18.14 -10.50
N ASP A 273 14.81 -17.64 -11.05
CA ASP A 273 13.48 -17.60 -10.47
C ASP A 273 12.51 -18.14 -11.53
N PHE A 274 11.83 -19.23 -11.18
CA PHE A 274 10.90 -19.93 -12.07
C PHE A 274 9.67 -19.08 -12.42
N ARG A 275 9.33 -18.09 -11.59
CA ARG A 275 8.14 -17.24 -11.74
C ARG A 275 8.36 -16.24 -12.88
N PRO A 276 7.45 -16.10 -13.86
CA PRO A 276 7.63 -15.12 -14.93
C PRO A 276 7.64 -13.68 -14.41
N ARG A 277 6.85 -13.39 -13.36
CA ARG A 277 6.69 -12.07 -12.74
C ARG A 277 6.61 -12.17 -11.22
N VAL A 278 7.14 -11.15 -10.56
CA VAL A 278 7.11 -11.00 -9.10
C VAL A 278 6.95 -9.52 -8.78
N HIS A 279 5.70 -9.11 -8.58
CA HIS A 279 5.34 -7.73 -8.25
C HIS A 279 3.89 -7.62 -7.77
N ASP A 280 3.62 -6.57 -7.00
CA ASP A 280 2.29 -6.17 -6.52
C ASP A 280 1.64 -5.15 -7.46
N THR A 281 2.42 -4.56 -8.36
CA THR A 281 2.03 -3.49 -9.27
C THR A 281 3.05 -3.40 -10.39
N ASP A 282 2.64 -3.20 -11.64
CA ASP A 282 3.53 -3.05 -12.78
C ASP A 282 3.40 -1.70 -13.51
N VAL A 283 2.39 -0.88 -13.19
CA VAL A 283 2.16 0.41 -13.85
C VAL A 283 1.74 1.49 -12.86
N LEU A 284 2.33 2.68 -12.99
CA LEU A 284 1.74 3.93 -12.50
C LEU A 284 0.88 4.53 -13.61
N MET A 285 -0.40 4.75 -13.34
CA MET A 285 -1.32 5.46 -14.22
C MET A 285 -1.65 6.82 -13.62
N ILE A 286 -1.62 7.88 -14.43
CA ILE A 286 -1.98 9.24 -14.02
C ILE A 286 -3.00 9.81 -15.00
N GLU A 287 -4.10 10.34 -14.50
CA GLU A 287 -5.03 11.21 -15.22
C GLU A 287 -4.79 12.64 -14.74
N ASN A 288 -4.10 13.45 -15.55
CA ASN A 288 -3.65 14.77 -15.12
C ASN A 288 -4.75 15.84 -15.26
N GLY A 289 -4.51 17.01 -14.67
CA GLY A 289 -5.44 18.15 -14.73
C GLY A 289 -5.68 18.66 -16.15
N ALA A 290 -4.68 18.52 -17.04
CA ALA A 290 -4.77 18.89 -18.46
C ALA A 290 -5.60 17.92 -19.32
N GLY A 291 -6.09 16.81 -18.75
CA GLY A 291 -6.90 15.82 -19.48
C GLY A 291 -6.10 14.80 -20.28
N GLU A 292 -4.79 14.72 -20.06
CA GLU A 292 -3.96 13.63 -20.56
C GLU A 292 -3.99 12.44 -19.60
N ALA A 293 -3.76 11.25 -20.15
CA ALA A 293 -3.52 10.04 -19.38
C ALA A 293 -2.08 9.57 -19.61
N LEU A 294 -1.35 9.32 -18.54
CA LEU A 294 0.05 8.89 -18.57
C LEU A 294 0.15 7.44 -18.08
N TRP A 295 0.73 6.58 -18.91
CA TRP A 295 1.04 5.19 -18.62
C TRP A 295 2.54 5.05 -18.37
N ARG A 296 2.94 4.84 -17.11
CA ARG A 296 4.34 4.68 -16.70
C ARG A 296 4.58 3.26 -16.18
N PRO A 297 5.10 2.33 -17.01
CA PRO A 297 5.48 1.00 -16.54
C PRO A 297 6.56 1.09 -15.47
N ILE A 298 6.45 0.30 -14.42
CA ILE A 298 7.36 0.25 -13.28
C ILE A 298 8.54 -0.67 -13.58
N SER A 299 9.68 -0.38 -12.96
CA SER A 299 10.92 -1.13 -13.07
C SER A 299 11.63 -1.27 -11.73
N ASN A 300 12.56 -2.22 -11.64
CA ASN A 300 13.50 -2.35 -10.53
C ASN A 300 14.88 -1.83 -10.99
N PRO A 301 15.24 -0.56 -10.68
CA PRO A 301 16.48 0.04 -11.17
C PRO A 301 17.71 -0.43 -10.39
N ALA A 302 18.89 -0.06 -10.90
CA ALA A 302 20.18 -0.34 -10.25
C ALA A 302 20.54 0.67 -9.15
N ALA A 303 19.99 1.88 -9.24
CA ALA A 303 20.13 2.98 -8.29
C ALA A 303 18.77 3.64 -8.07
N ILE A 304 18.58 4.32 -6.93
CA ILE A 304 17.35 5.03 -6.61
C ILE A 304 16.96 5.95 -7.76
N GLN A 305 15.71 5.84 -8.22
CA GLN A 305 15.14 6.71 -9.24
C GLN A 305 13.94 7.45 -8.70
N THR A 306 13.90 8.76 -8.94
CA THR A 306 12.73 9.58 -8.71
C THR A 306 12.26 10.17 -10.04
N SER A 307 11.00 9.92 -10.39
CA SER A 307 10.30 10.57 -11.50
C SER A 307 9.23 11.50 -10.93
N ALA A 308 9.11 12.69 -11.51
CA ALA A 308 8.15 13.70 -11.09
C ALA A 308 7.28 14.11 -12.29
N PHE A 309 5.97 14.08 -12.10
CA PHE A 309 4.97 14.43 -13.10
C PHE A 309 4.23 15.67 -12.61
N SER A 310 4.73 16.85 -13.00
CA SER A 310 4.15 18.14 -12.62
C SER A 310 2.72 18.26 -13.11
N ASP A 311 1.84 18.74 -12.24
CA ASP A 311 0.42 18.87 -12.53
C ASP A 311 -0.21 19.98 -11.68
N GLU A 312 -1.41 20.37 -12.08
CA GLU A 312 -2.31 21.22 -11.31
C GLU A 312 -3.68 20.55 -11.30
N MET A 313 -4.20 20.24 -10.11
CA MET A 313 -5.46 19.51 -9.94
C MET A 313 -5.49 18.12 -10.63
N PRO A 314 -4.66 17.16 -10.20
CA PRO A 314 -4.71 15.80 -10.75
C PRO A 314 -6.11 15.19 -10.58
N LYS A 315 -6.62 14.53 -11.63
CA LYS A 315 -7.93 13.86 -11.57
C LYS A 315 -7.85 12.52 -10.86
N ALA A 316 -6.78 11.78 -11.13
CA ALA A 316 -6.45 10.55 -10.42
C ALA A 316 -4.99 10.14 -10.67
N PHE A 317 -4.43 9.37 -9.75
CA PHE A 317 -3.21 8.60 -10.01
C PHE A 317 -3.25 7.29 -9.23
N GLY A 318 -2.56 6.26 -9.68
CA GLY A 318 -2.63 4.98 -9.02
C GLY A 318 -1.59 3.96 -9.46
N LEU A 319 -1.32 3.03 -8.57
CA LEU A 319 -0.50 1.86 -8.79
C LEU A 319 -1.42 0.72 -9.22
N TYR A 320 -1.25 0.24 -10.45
CA TYR A 320 -2.02 -0.84 -11.03
C TYR A 320 -1.23 -2.12 -11.21
N GLN A 321 -1.87 -3.24 -10.86
CA GLN A 321 -1.51 -4.59 -11.28
C GLN A 321 -2.35 -4.91 -12.53
N THR A 322 -1.72 -4.98 -13.70
CA THR A 322 -2.44 -5.14 -14.97
C THR A 322 -2.70 -6.61 -15.32
N ASP A 323 -1.74 -7.49 -15.07
CA ASP A 323 -1.85 -8.94 -15.29
C ASP A 323 -2.57 -9.62 -14.12
N ARG A 324 -3.50 -10.53 -14.45
CA ARG A 324 -4.46 -11.13 -13.48
C ARG A 324 -4.58 -12.65 -13.60
N ASP A 325 -3.89 -13.26 -14.54
CA ASP A 325 -3.91 -14.70 -14.73
C ASP A 325 -2.85 -15.36 -13.84
N PHE A 326 -3.13 -16.56 -13.34
CA PHE A 326 -2.16 -17.29 -12.51
C PHE A 326 -0.84 -17.52 -13.27
N ASP A 327 -0.94 -17.91 -14.54
CA ASP A 327 0.19 -18.27 -15.41
C ASP A 327 1.18 -17.11 -15.66
N ASP A 328 0.77 -15.86 -15.42
CA ASP A 328 1.68 -14.71 -15.47
C ASP A 328 2.65 -14.66 -14.29
N PHE A 329 2.32 -15.34 -13.18
CA PHE A 329 3.07 -15.28 -11.92
C PHE A 329 3.56 -16.65 -11.44
N GLU A 330 2.78 -17.71 -11.64
CA GLU A 330 3.09 -19.10 -11.24
C GLU A 330 3.36 -19.27 -9.72
N ASP A 331 2.86 -18.35 -8.89
CA ASP A 331 3.07 -18.38 -7.44
C ASP A 331 1.78 -18.73 -6.68
N ALA A 332 1.73 -19.95 -6.14
CA ALA A 332 0.61 -20.50 -5.40
C ALA A 332 0.61 -20.17 -3.90
N GLU A 333 1.60 -19.41 -3.42
CA GLU A 333 1.68 -18.97 -2.02
C GLU A 333 1.37 -17.48 -1.90
N ALA A 334 2.05 -16.65 -2.72
CA ALA A 334 1.96 -15.21 -2.68
C ALA A 334 0.75 -14.62 -3.44
N PHE A 335 0.14 -15.40 -4.36
CA PHE A 335 -1.04 -15.05 -5.15
C PHE A 335 -1.01 -13.63 -5.78
N TYR A 336 0.13 -13.22 -6.35
CA TYR A 336 0.32 -11.87 -6.91
C TYR A 336 -0.79 -11.40 -7.87
N HIS A 337 -1.32 -12.30 -8.70
CA HIS A 337 -2.44 -12.06 -9.62
C HIS A 337 -3.73 -11.57 -8.93
N LYS A 338 -3.90 -11.86 -7.63
CA LYS A 338 -5.04 -11.42 -6.79
C LYS A 338 -4.78 -10.16 -5.98
N ARG A 339 -3.57 -9.60 -6.02
CA ARG A 339 -3.22 -8.39 -5.23
C ARG A 339 -3.89 -7.15 -5.84
N PRO A 340 -4.45 -6.24 -5.04
CA PRO A 340 -5.21 -5.12 -5.56
C PRO A 340 -4.32 -4.12 -6.31
N SER A 341 -4.89 -3.45 -7.30
CA SER A 341 -4.50 -2.09 -7.68
C SER A 341 -5.06 -1.09 -6.67
N ALA A 342 -4.43 0.08 -6.54
CA ALA A 342 -4.98 1.21 -5.79
C ALA A 342 -4.95 2.50 -6.61
N ARG A 343 -6.11 3.16 -6.70
CA ARG A 343 -6.29 4.45 -7.35
C ARG A 343 -6.61 5.52 -6.31
N ILE A 344 -5.86 6.61 -6.32
CA ILE A 344 -6.15 7.85 -5.62
C ILE A 344 -7.05 8.72 -6.50
N GLU A 345 -8.18 9.14 -5.95
CA GLU A 345 -9.10 10.10 -6.55
C GLU A 345 -9.18 11.34 -5.64
N PRO A 346 -8.42 12.41 -5.95
CA PRO A 346 -8.45 13.66 -5.20
C PRO A 346 -9.86 14.25 -5.07
N ARG A 347 -10.16 14.82 -3.90
CA ARG A 347 -11.40 15.56 -3.64
C ARG A 347 -11.06 17.02 -3.35
N GLY A 348 -11.65 17.90 -4.15
CA GLY A 348 -11.35 19.34 -4.08
C GLY A 348 -10.09 19.71 -4.85
N ASP A 349 -9.56 20.88 -4.55
CA ASP A 349 -8.41 21.45 -5.24
C ASP A 349 -7.12 21.19 -4.44
N TRP A 350 -6.18 20.49 -5.06
CA TRP A 350 -4.87 20.16 -4.46
C TRP A 350 -3.79 21.18 -4.83
N GLY A 351 -4.11 22.16 -5.66
CA GLY A 351 -3.20 23.19 -6.14
C GLY A 351 -2.11 22.63 -7.07
N PRO A 352 -1.06 23.42 -7.30
CA PRO A 352 0.11 22.99 -8.07
C PRO A 352 0.97 22.01 -7.26
N GLY A 353 1.52 21.03 -7.96
CA GLY A 353 2.41 20.04 -7.39
C GLY A 353 2.85 19.03 -8.42
N GLU A 354 3.12 17.82 -7.96
CA GLU A 354 3.52 16.71 -8.83
C GLU A 354 3.13 15.37 -8.23
N VAL A 355 2.75 14.42 -9.09
CA VAL A 355 2.79 13.02 -8.72
C VAL A 355 4.25 12.57 -8.79
N GLN A 356 4.80 12.06 -7.69
CA GLN A 356 6.14 11.46 -7.67
C GLN A 356 6.05 9.93 -7.74
N LEU A 357 7.05 9.33 -8.37
CA LEU A 357 7.31 7.89 -8.36
C LEU A 357 8.76 7.69 -7.92
N VAL A 358 8.95 6.97 -6.82
CA VAL A 358 10.25 6.54 -6.31
C VAL A 358 10.39 5.04 -6.54
N GLU A 359 11.41 4.66 -7.28
CA GLU A 359 11.78 3.26 -7.55
C GLU A 359 13.12 2.98 -6.86
N LEU A 360 13.08 2.22 -5.77
CA LEU A 360 14.24 1.80 -4.99
C LEU A 360 14.79 0.47 -5.54
N PRO A 361 16.12 0.29 -5.63
CA PRO A 361 16.69 -1.00 -5.97
C PRO A 361 16.38 -2.04 -4.90
N THR A 362 15.86 -3.20 -5.30
CA THR A 362 15.70 -4.36 -4.40
C THR A 362 16.22 -5.64 -5.05
N ASP A 363 16.73 -6.59 -4.26
CA ASP A 363 17.04 -7.96 -4.67
C ASP A 363 16.08 -8.99 -4.06
N THR A 364 15.07 -8.52 -3.31
CA THR A 364 14.10 -9.35 -2.61
C THR A 364 12.67 -8.84 -2.79
N GLU A 365 11.72 -9.77 -2.77
CA GLU A 365 10.27 -9.49 -2.80
C GLU A 365 9.70 -9.08 -1.44
N PHE A 366 10.45 -9.25 -0.36
CA PHE A 366 9.98 -8.96 1.00
C PHE A 366 10.05 -7.47 1.36
N MET A 367 10.74 -6.67 0.54
CA MET A 367 10.87 -5.23 0.73
C MET A 367 10.08 -4.48 -0.33
N ASP A 368 9.12 -3.67 0.11
CA ASP A 368 8.48 -2.70 -0.75
C ASP A 368 9.52 -1.70 -1.27
N ASN A 369 9.57 -1.53 -2.58
CA ASN A 369 10.57 -0.72 -3.26
C ASN A 369 9.97 0.32 -4.22
N ILE A 370 8.64 0.41 -4.27
CA ILE A 370 7.91 1.34 -5.12
C ILE A 370 7.11 2.28 -4.23
N VAL A 371 7.26 3.59 -4.41
CA VAL A 371 6.45 4.58 -3.71
C VAL A 371 5.91 5.60 -4.69
N SER A 372 4.63 5.95 -4.59
CA SER A 372 4.05 7.05 -5.35
C SER A 372 3.13 7.91 -4.50
N TYR A 373 3.22 9.22 -4.62
CA TYR A 373 2.45 10.17 -3.83
C TYR A 373 2.29 11.50 -4.55
N TRP A 374 1.36 12.32 -4.07
CA TRP A 374 1.27 13.73 -4.45
C TRP A 374 2.21 14.58 -3.59
N ARG A 375 3.12 15.32 -4.23
CA ARG A 375 3.98 16.30 -3.58
C ARG A 375 3.49 17.70 -3.94
N PRO A 376 3.08 18.53 -2.96
CA PRO A 376 2.75 19.93 -3.22
C PRO A 376 3.99 20.70 -3.73
N ALA A 377 3.79 21.70 -4.59
CA ALA A 377 4.90 22.48 -5.14
C ALA A 377 5.67 23.26 -4.05
N GLU A 378 4.93 23.73 -3.03
CA GLU A 378 5.48 24.51 -1.92
C GLU A 378 5.78 23.63 -0.71
N PRO A 379 6.88 23.90 0.03
CA PRO A 379 7.17 23.26 1.31
C PRO A 379 6.05 23.43 2.33
N LEU A 380 5.98 22.48 3.27
CA LEU A 380 5.12 22.64 4.45
C LEU A 380 5.85 23.47 5.50
N GLU A 381 5.21 24.54 5.97
CA GLU A 381 5.81 25.49 6.92
C GLU A 381 5.15 25.39 8.30
N PRO A 382 5.92 25.58 9.40
CA PRO A 382 5.37 25.68 10.74
C PRO A 382 4.34 26.78 10.89
N GLY A 383 3.39 26.58 11.79
CA GLY A 383 2.31 27.54 12.05
C GLY A 383 1.21 27.57 10.99
N ARG A 384 1.28 26.70 9.98
CA ARG A 384 0.21 26.47 8.99
C ARG A 384 -0.36 25.06 9.13
N SER A 385 -1.55 24.85 8.57
CA SER A 385 -2.18 23.54 8.46
C SER A 385 -2.43 23.21 7.01
N TYR A 386 -2.25 21.94 6.64
CA TYR A 386 -2.42 21.46 5.28
C TYR A 386 -3.39 20.29 5.30
N THR A 387 -4.46 20.36 4.49
CA THR A 387 -5.52 19.34 4.46
C THR A 387 -5.70 18.81 3.05
N TYR A 388 -5.72 17.49 2.91
CA TYR A 388 -5.99 16.79 1.66
C TYR A 388 -7.13 15.78 1.87
N ASP A 389 -8.15 15.82 1.01
CA ASP A 389 -9.25 14.86 0.96
C ASP A 389 -9.14 14.06 -0.34
N TYR A 390 -9.29 12.74 -0.26
CA TYR A 390 -9.20 11.82 -1.39
C TYR A 390 -9.94 10.51 -1.10
N ASP A 391 -10.31 9.81 -2.16
CA ASP A 391 -10.65 8.39 -2.06
C ASP A 391 -9.46 7.53 -2.49
N VAL A 392 -9.31 6.38 -1.85
CA VAL A 392 -8.49 5.25 -2.35
C VAL A 392 -9.44 4.15 -2.79
N VAL A 393 -9.31 3.71 -4.03
CA VAL A 393 -10.10 2.63 -4.62
C VAL A 393 -9.24 1.39 -4.77
N TRP A 394 -9.56 0.35 -3.99
CA TRP A 394 -8.86 -0.93 -3.96
C TRP A 394 -9.57 -1.90 -4.89
N THR A 395 -8.92 -2.29 -5.99
CA THR A 395 -9.62 -2.93 -7.12
C THR A 395 -8.74 -3.90 -7.91
N VAL A 396 -9.38 -4.88 -8.56
CA VAL A 396 -8.78 -5.71 -9.61
C VAL A 396 -9.13 -5.22 -11.03
N ALA A 397 -9.91 -4.15 -11.15
CA ALA A 397 -10.26 -3.57 -12.43
C ALA A 397 -8.99 -3.04 -13.13
N PRO A 398 -8.93 -3.15 -14.48
CA PRO A 398 -7.82 -2.57 -15.24
C PRO A 398 -7.80 -1.05 -15.10
N PRO A 399 -6.63 -0.41 -15.27
CA PRO A 399 -6.54 1.05 -15.30
C PRO A 399 -7.48 1.63 -16.36
N PRO A 400 -8.20 2.72 -16.04
CA PRO A 400 -9.07 3.40 -16.99
C PRO A 400 -8.25 3.93 -18.18
N GLN A 401 -8.73 3.66 -19.39
CA GLN A 401 -8.09 4.10 -20.64
C GLN A 401 -9.21 4.52 -21.59
N ASP A 402 -9.72 5.73 -21.39
CA ASP A 402 -10.83 6.31 -22.17
C ASP A 402 -10.35 6.85 -23.52
N PHE A 403 -9.73 5.95 -24.29
CA PHE A 403 -9.14 6.20 -25.60
C PHE A 403 -9.57 5.12 -26.61
N PRO A 404 -9.59 5.44 -27.92
CA PRO A 404 -9.85 4.45 -28.97
C PRO A 404 -8.87 3.28 -28.98
N VAL A 405 -7.61 3.54 -28.62
CA VAL A 405 -6.55 2.54 -28.50
C VAL A 405 -6.05 2.49 -27.07
N ARG A 406 -5.85 1.29 -26.55
CA ARG A 406 -5.42 1.03 -25.17
C ARG A 406 -4.07 0.34 -25.16
N ILE A 407 -3.22 0.70 -24.22
CA ILE A 407 -1.99 -0.02 -23.92
C ILE A 407 -2.36 -1.26 -23.10
N GLY A 408 -2.02 -2.43 -23.61
CA GLY A 408 -2.24 -3.71 -22.94
C GLY A 408 -1.06 -4.13 -22.07
N GLN A 409 0.17 -3.93 -22.57
CA GLN A 409 1.40 -4.29 -21.86
C GLN A 409 2.63 -3.63 -22.48
N SER A 410 3.73 -3.63 -21.74
CA SER A 410 5.02 -3.13 -22.19
C SER A 410 6.11 -4.15 -21.88
N ARG A 411 6.99 -4.43 -22.84
CA ARG A 411 8.14 -5.31 -22.66
C ARG A 411 9.39 -4.69 -23.27
N SER A 412 10.55 -5.15 -22.81
CA SER A 412 11.81 -4.82 -23.47
C SER A 412 12.88 -5.87 -23.24
N GLY A 413 13.84 -5.91 -24.16
CA GLY A 413 14.89 -6.92 -24.18
C GLY A 413 16.13 -6.46 -24.92
N ARG A 414 17.22 -7.20 -24.76
CA ARG A 414 18.46 -6.95 -25.51
C ARG A 414 18.27 -7.36 -26.97
N LYS A 415 18.74 -6.52 -27.88
CA LYS A 415 18.83 -6.87 -29.31
C LYS A 415 20.12 -7.69 -29.51
N HIS A 416 19.97 -8.96 -29.90
CA HIS A 416 21.09 -9.93 -29.88
C HIS A 416 22.07 -9.72 -31.05
N ASP A 417 21.57 -9.28 -32.19
CA ASP A 417 22.32 -8.97 -33.41
C ASP A 417 22.96 -7.57 -33.38
N GLU A 418 22.59 -6.74 -32.41
CA GLU A 418 23.13 -5.38 -32.24
C GLU A 418 23.44 -5.10 -30.77
N PRO A 419 24.63 -5.51 -30.28
CA PRO A 419 25.04 -5.30 -28.90
C PRO A 419 24.99 -3.83 -28.47
N GLY A 420 24.51 -3.58 -27.26
CA GLY A 420 24.31 -2.22 -26.74
C GLY A 420 23.02 -1.54 -27.20
N THR A 421 22.15 -2.27 -27.90
CA THR A 421 20.82 -1.80 -28.31
C THR A 421 19.72 -2.58 -27.57
N ARG A 422 18.70 -1.86 -27.10
CA ARG A 422 17.52 -2.40 -26.43
C ARG A 422 16.30 -2.26 -27.33
N ILE A 423 15.51 -3.32 -27.45
CA ILE A 423 14.22 -3.29 -28.13
C ILE A 423 13.11 -3.08 -27.10
N PHE A 424 12.18 -2.19 -27.41
CA PHE A 424 10.94 -1.99 -26.68
C PHE A 424 9.76 -2.42 -27.53
N VAL A 425 8.80 -3.07 -26.89
CA VAL A 425 7.54 -3.47 -27.53
C VAL A 425 6.36 -3.09 -26.63
N ILE A 426 5.38 -2.39 -27.22
CA ILE A 426 4.18 -1.94 -26.53
C ILE A 426 2.99 -2.52 -27.28
N ASP A 427 2.27 -3.42 -26.62
CA ASP A 427 1.10 -4.07 -27.22
C ASP A 427 -0.13 -3.19 -27.01
N LEU A 428 -0.89 -3.02 -28.08
CA LEU A 428 -2.05 -2.16 -28.19
C LEU A 428 -3.30 -3.00 -28.47
N ARG A 429 -4.39 -2.66 -27.81
CA ARG A 429 -5.74 -3.17 -28.08
C ARG A 429 -6.57 -2.07 -28.73
N GLY A 430 -7.35 -2.43 -29.75
CA GLY A 430 -8.06 -1.47 -30.60
C GLY A 430 -7.42 -1.36 -31.99
N ASP A 431 -7.90 -0.41 -32.79
CA ASP A 431 -7.45 -0.20 -34.16
C ASP A 431 -6.52 1.01 -34.28
N PRO A 432 -5.19 0.83 -34.38
CA PRO A 432 -4.25 1.92 -34.52
C PRO A 432 -3.99 2.30 -35.99
N ARG A 433 -4.79 1.81 -36.95
CA ARG A 433 -4.58 2.14 -38.37
C ARG A 433 -4.69 3.66 -38.58
N GLY A 434 -3.64 4.22 -39.19
CA GLY A 434 -3.57 5.66 -39.45
C GLY A 434 -3.04 6.49 -38.27
N LEU A 435 -2.73 5.87 -37.12
CA LEU A 435 -2.04 6.54 -36.03
C LEU A 435 -0.55 6.70 -36.34
N MET A 436 0.00 7.82 -35.93
CA MET A 436 1.42 8.16 -36.05
C MET A 436 2.08 8.05 -34.67
N PRO A 437 3.09 7.17 -34.50
CA PRO A 437 3.86 7.10 -33.27
C PRO A 437 4.86 8.26 -33.21
N GLU A 438 4.73 9.10 -32.19
CA GLU A 438 5.67 10.17 -31.86
C GLU A 438 6.52 9.74 -30.67
N LEU A 439 7.73 9.26 -30.94
CA LEU A 439 8.70 8.89 -29.92
C LEU A 439 9.72 10.01 -29.71
N ILE A 440 9.88 10.42 -28.45
CA ILE A 440 10.89 11.38 -28.01
C ILE A 440 11.79 10.67 -26.98
N ALA A 441 13.10 10.82 -27.15
CA ALA A 441 14.11 10.44 -26.19
C ALA A 441 14.98 11.65 -25.84
N ASN A 442 15.32 11.84 -24.57
CA ASN A 442 16.19 12.96 -24.16
C ASN A 442 17.69 12.71 -24.42
N ALA A 443 18.08 11.45 -24.60
CA ALA A 443 19.44 11.00 -24.87
C ALA A 443 19.42 9.66 -25.62
N GLY A 444 20.57 9.27 -26.17
CA GLY A 444 20.69 8.09 -27.01
C GLY A 444 20.04 8.25 -28.38
N GLU A 445 20.09 7.18 -29.18
CA GLU A 445 19.50 7.12 -30.52
C GLU A 445 18.32 6.14 -30.51
N THR A 446 17.18 6.58 -31.04
CA THR A 446 16.01 5.72 -31.24
C THR A 446 15.78 5.45 -32.72
N THR A 447 15.56 4.18 -33.08
CA THR A 447 15.35 3.77 -34.48
C THR A 447 14.16 2.82 -34.61
N GLU A 448 13.71 2.60 -35.85
CA GLU A 448 12.70 1.60 -36.21
C GLU A 448 11.37 1.75 -35.45
N VAL A 449 10.89 2.99 -35.25
CA VAL A 449 9.58 3.23 -34.62
C VAL A 449 8.46 2.82 -35.58
N VAL A 450 7.89 1.64 -35.37
CA VAL A 450 6.90 1.04 -36.27
C VAL A 450 5.72 0.47 -35.51
N ILE A 451 4.54 0.54 -36.12
CA ILE A 451 3.33 -0.14 -35.65
C ILE A 451 3.04 -1.30 -36.59
N HIS A 452 2.85 -2.51 -36.06
CA HIS A 452 2.50 -3.69 -36.85
C HIS A 452 1.45 -4.56 -36.15
N PRO A 453 0.62 -5.32 -36.90
CA PRO A 453 -0.36 -6.23 -36.31
C PRO A 453 0.32 -7.44 -35.65
N LEU A 454 -0.29 -7.96 -34.57
CA LEU A 454 0.07 -9.24 -33.98
C LEU A 454 -0.65 -10.40 -34.68
N PRO A 455 -0.20 -11.66 -34.51
CA PRO A 455 -0.73 -12.82 -35.25
C PRO A 455 -2.23 -13.06 -35.13
N ASP A 456 -2.88 -12.59 -34.05
CA ASP A 456 -4.32 -12.70 -33.85
C ASP A 456 -5.15 -11.72 -34.70
N GLY A 457 -4.50 -10.71 -35.30
CA GLY A 457 -5.14 -9.64 -36.08
C GLY A 457 -6.04 -8.70 -35.27
N GLN A 458 -6.11 -8.87 -33.96
CA GLN A 458 -6.94 -8.06 -33.03
C GLN A 458 -6.08 -7.11 -32.20
N GLN A 459 -4.80 -7.42 -32.04
CA GLN A 459 -3.83 -6.61 -31.34
C GLN A 459 -2.77 -6.08 -32.29
N HIS A 460 -2.15 -4.98 -31.89
CA HIS A 460 -1.06 -4.35 -32.61
C HIS A 460 0.10 -4.11 -31.67
N ARG A 461 1.27 -3.85 -32.22
CA ARG A 461 2.49 -3.61 -31.45
C ARG A 461 3.21 -2.40 -32.00
N VAL A 462 3.52 -1.45 -31.13
CA VAL A 462 4.58 -0.47 -31.39
C VAL A 462 5.90 -1.13 -31.04
N THR A 463 6.89 -1.02 -31.91
CA THR A 463 8.26 -1.44 -31.67
C THR A 463 9.20 -0.29 -31.96
N PHE A 464 10.25 -0.16 -31.16
CA PHE A 464 11.38 0.72 -31.44
C PHE A 464 12.64 0.20 -30.75
N ASN A 465 13.79 0.62 -31.25
CA ASN A 465 15.07 0.36 -30.62
C ASN A 465 15.56 1.61 -29.90
N LEU A 466 16.29 1.41 -28.79
CA LEU A 466 17.06 2.44 -28.10
C LEU A 466 18.52 2.00 -28.03
N LYS A 467 19.41 2.84 -28.52
CA LYS A 467 20.85 2.75 -28.30
C LYS A 467 21.26 3.90 -27.37
N PRO A 468 21.41 3.64 -26.06
CA PRO A 468 21.62 4.71 -25.06
C PRO A 468 23.03 5.34 -25.13
N GLY A 469 24.01 4.64 -25.71
CA GLY A 469 25.41 5.06 -25.70
C GLY A 469 25.96 5.13 -24.27
N ASP A 470 26.57 6.26 -23.93
CA ASP A 470 27.17 6.49 -22.62
C ASP A 470 26.16 7.01 -21.56
N ALA A 471 24.90 7.22 -21.94
CA ALA A 471 23.87 7.68 -20.99
C ALA A 471 23.60 6.63 -19.90
N ASP A 472 23.51 7.06 -18.64
CA ASP A 472 23.12 6.18 -17.52
C ASP A 472 21.60 6.06 -17.35
N ALA A 473 20.86 7.03 -17.91
CA ALA A 473 19.42 7.02 -17.99
C ALA A 473 18.92 7.70 -19.27
N VAL A 474 17.79 7.24 -19.80
CA VAL A 474 17.10 7.83 -20.95
C VAL A 474 15.60 7.90 -20.63
N GLU A 475 15.04 9.10 -20.72
CA GLU A 475 13.61 9.35 -20.65
C GLU A 475 12.98 9.14 -22.02
N LEU A 476 12.02 8.23 -22.10
CA LEU A 476 11.29 7.90 -23.30
C LEU A 476 9.83 8.35 -23.17
N ARG A 477 9.34 9.02 -24.20
CA ARG A 477 7.95 9.45 -24.31
C ARG A 477 7.40 9.03 -25.66
N LEU A 478 6.35 8.22 -25.67
CA LEU A 478 5.65 7.78 -26.87
C LEU A 478 4.19 8.28 -26.82
N ALA A 479 3.81 9.11 -27.79
CA ALA A 479 2.42 9.45 -28.07
C ALA A 479 1.95 8.74 -29.35
N LEU A 480 0.69 8.32 -29.37
CA LEU A 480 0.01 7.87 -30.59
C LEU A 480 -1.01 8.92 -30.98
N ARG A 481 -0.82 9.57 -32.14
CA ARG A 481 -1.72 10.61 -32.63
C ARG A 481 -2.47 10.20 -33.87
N ASP A 482 -3.72 10.65 -34.00
CA ASP A 482 -4.45 10.59 -35.26
C ASP A 482 -3.90 11.63 -36.27
N ARG A 483 -4.53 11.71 -37.45
CA ARG A 483 -4.09 12.63 -38.51
C ARG A 483 -4.40 14.09 -38.18
N GLU A 484 -5.35 14.32 -37.30
CA GLU A 484 -5.78 15.62 -36.79
C GLU A 484 -4.89 16.09 -35.62
N GLY A 485 -3.99 15.24 -35.13
CA GLY A 485 -3.05 15.52 -34.04
C GLY A 485 -3.58 15.22 -32.64
N ASN A 486 -4.75 14.60 -32.50
CA ASN A 486 -5.32 14.22 -31.20
C ASN A 486 -4.66 12.95 -30.67
N LEU A 487 -4.55 12.84 -29.34
CA LEU A 487 -4.09 11.60 -28.71
C LEU A 487 -5.14 10.50 -28.87
N ALA A 488 -4.71 9.33 -29.36
CA ALA A 488 -5.57 8.17 -29.59
C ALA A 488 -5.35 7.04 -28.55
N ALA A 489 -4.39 7.22 -27.64
CA ALA A 489 -4.06 6.31 -26.53
C ALA A 489 -3.44 7.12 -25.37
N PRO A 490 -3.35 6.55 -24.15
CA PRO A 490 -2.52 7.12 -23.11
C PRO A 490 -1.08 7.34 -23.58
N ILE A 491 -0.41 8.36 -23.06
CA ILE A 491 0.99 8.63 -23.31
C ILE A 491 1.82 7.61 -22.56
N TRP A 492 2.62 6.83 -23.28
CA TRP A 492 3.55 5.89 -22.67
C TRP A 492 4.83 6.62 -22.29
N LEU A 493 5.20 6.54 -21.00
CA LEU A 493 6.41 7.14 -20.44
C LEU A 493 7.28 6.05 -19.82
N HIS A 494 8.58 6.08 -20.04
CA HIS A 494 9.49 5.15 -19.38
C HIS A 494 10.88 5.74 -19.22
N ARG A 495 11.46 5.58 -18.03
CA ARG A 495 12.89 5.83 -17.80
C ARG A 495 13.66 4.53 -17.97
N TRP A 496 14.40 4.40 -19.07
CA TRP A 496 15.44 3.38 -19.13
C TRP A 496 16.61 3.83 -18.24
N THR A 497 17.20 2.90 -17.49
CA THR A 497 18.43 3.11 -16.71
C THR A 497 19.41 2.01 -17.05
N ARG A 498 20.72 2.21 -16.85
CA ARG A 498 21.72 1.14 -16.99
C ARG A 498 21.50 0.01 -15.97
N ALA A 499 21.80 -1.23 -16.34
CA ALA A 499 21.59 -2.39 -15.45
C ALA A 499 22.69 -2.50 -14.39
N ARG A 500 22.44 -3.27 -13.32
CA ARG A 500 23.43 -3.51 -12.25
C ARG A 500 24.72 -4.14 -12.76
N ASP A 501 24.63 -4.97 -13.80
CA ASP A 501 25.76 -5.61 -14.48
C ASP A 501 26.41 -4.70 -15.55
N GLY A 502 26.02 -3.42 -15.63
CA GLY A 502 26.51 -2.45 -16.59
C GLY A 502 25.94 -2.60 -18.00
N GLN A 503 25.11 -3.62 -18.25
CA GLN A 503 24.57 -3.91 -19.57
C GLN A 503 23.36 -3.04 -19.92
N VAL A 504 23.05 -3.00 -21.22
CA VAL A 504 21.94 -2.22 -21.80
C VAL A 504 20.62 -2.97 -21.74
#